data_AF-A0A2D9PQR1-F1
#
_entry.id   AF-A0A2D9PQR1-F1
#
_cell.length_a   1.000
_cell.length_b   1.000
_cell.length_c   1.000
_cell.angle_alpha   90.00
_cell.angle_beta   90.00
_cell.angle_gamma   90.00
#
_symmetry.space_group_name_H-M   'P 1'
#
loop_
_entity.id
_entity.type
_entity.pdbx_description
1 polymer ?
#
loop_
_entity_poly.entity_id
_entity_poly.type
_entity_poly.pdbx_seq_one_letter_code
_entity_poly.pdbx_strand_id
1 'polypeptide(L)'
;MAGQMKLNTLCYGWLLGTLFCIPGILLAQDEPATSAVVTGDSTPVGESAVSSEAKESETGGNKDKQNQKKAEEEAQQEAARNWIVSPYQMRVWMTVDSSPQLQALNLDVVQRSVNAKVDNWVGSAWDMQFEKAPRKIYTDILYNFDDVGILDIAALYEPLPIRKEAKVRAVQYGKKESQEEVVKTDEAKDTKPRFPVEQQQLIRPNILRELDKIYAVSLQYQAGTYELKVTEFDVNARVRALAASRSFRSLETLPLQIFSCLKEVFSPVAEIDYNGVTDGKIARIKVRAAAMVADVEAGSPIMMQKGDVLRPVVRKNDRNTQAPEYDGVIEVTWTYVFINELAIQDDTDLGVKRSNGSGKGHVISTFTMLRNPIAARRNTLQNKYGLLVRPVRESSLLKIEANDRENYTLQGYNVYAKSPKVDPDAEGDTPTVLIGQTDWRGAIEVRQDLFSNQGSTKLVVIYIRNGQEVLARLPIVPGYRAIEQIKLRNDDYRLQYEAFFVGFQNSILDYTVQQAVYKIRIEHHINKDEEEKSRQLLEELRTVPSAVALNDILTSKEATLQDDPNIDLKTKSKIERDFKKTRDLINEYLQGNGVEGNLLVRMEAAVKAKFGDPPAAE
;
A
#
# COMPACT_ATOMS: atom_id res chain seq x y z
N MET A 1 40.52 59.81 25.19
CA MET A 1 39.14 59.34 24.98
C MET A 1 39.22 57.83 24.75
N ALA A 2 39.36 57.02 25.81
CA ALA A 2 38.27 56.44 26.63
C ALA A 2 37.33 55.57 25.76
N GLY A 3 37.18 54.25 25.91
CA GLY A 3 37.71 53.21 26.82
C GLY A 3 37.34 51.83 26.19
N GLN A 4 38.14 50.76 26.32
CA GLN A 4 38.09 49.72 27.38
C GLN A 4 36.72 49.03 27.54
N MET A 5 36.54 47.73 27.84
CA MET A 5 37.33 46.49 28.01
C MET A 5 36.34 45.44 28.61
N LYS A 6 36.75 44.16 28.72
CA LYS A 6 36.17 43.02 29.52
C LYS A 6 35.18 42.12 28.74
N LEU A 7 35.37 40.82 28.53
CA LEU A 7 36.05 39.70 29.22
C LEU A 7 35.47 39.31 30.60
N ASN A 8 34.86 38.11 30.65
CA ASN A 8 34.64 37.18 31.77
C ASN A 8 33.89 35.97 31.14
N THR A 9 34.35 34.73 31.00
CA THR A 9 35.13 33.79 31.83
C THR A 9 34.41 33.31 33.10
N LEU A 10 33.95 32.05 33.06
CA LEU A 10 33.75 31.11 34.18
C LEU A 10 33.57 29.71 33.52
N CYS A 11 34.62 28.88 33.40
CA CYS A 11 35.22 27.97 34.40
C CYS A 11 34.28 26.86 34.89
N TYR A 12 34.56 25.62 34.47
CA TYR A 12 34.80 24.38 35.24
C TYR A 12 34.85 23.24 34.20
N GLY A 13 35.89 22.43 34.01
CA GLY A 13 36.97 22.02 34.90
C GLY A 13 36.86 20.50 35.13
N TRP A 14 37.95 19.77 34.84
CA TRP A 14 38.27 18.36 35.11
C TRP A 14 37.99 17.32 34.00
N LEU A 15 38.88 16.36 33.70
CA LEU A 15 40.32 16.14 33.88
C LEU A 15 40.65 14.81 33.16
N LEU A 16 41.82 14.70 32.51
CA LEU A 16 42.66 13.52 32.19
C LEU A 16 42.01 12.15 31.87
N GLY A 17 42.37 11.40 30.83
CA GLY A 17 43.62 11.35 30.07
C GLY A 17 44.42 10.08 30.41
N THR A 18 44.59 9.17 29.43
CA THR A 18 45.77 8.30 29.10
C THR A 18 45.26 7.21 28.14
N LEU A 19 45.63 7.11 26.86
CA LEU A 19 46.96 7.09 26.22
C LEU A 19 47.75 5.81 26.55
N PHE A 20 47.72 4.86 25.62
CA PHE A 20 48.77 3.85 25.46
C PHE A 20 49.02 3.65 23.96
N CYS A 21 50.15 4.16 23.50
CA CYS A 21 50.84 3.69 22.31
C CYS A 21 51.63 2.43 22.67
N ILE A 22 51.84 1.53 21.70
CA ILE A 22 53.17 1.10 21.22
C ILE A 22 53.00 0.13 20.02
N PRO A 23 53.97 0.08 19.08
CA PRO A 23 53.80 -0.40 17.71
C PRO A 23 54.57 -1.69 17.37
N GLY A 24 54.26 -2.27 16.20
CA GLY A 24 55.28 -2.67 15.22
C GLY A 24 55.71 -4.15 15.09
N ILE A 25 55.74 -4.57 13.81
CA ILE A 25 56.67 -5.52 13.15
C ILE A 25 56.26 -7.01 13.13
N LEU A 26 55.93 -7.58 11.94
CA LEU A 26 56.87 -8.34 11.07
C LEU A 26 56.19 -8.86 9.77
N LEU A 27 57.01 -8.90 8.72
CA LEU A 27 56.82 -9.44 7.36
C LEU A 27 56.68 -10.97 7.32
N ALA A 28 55.99 -11.51 6.31
CA ALA A 28 56.49 -12.64 5.50
C ALA A 28 55.66 -12.81 4.20
N GLN A 29 56.37 -12.78 3.07
CA GLN A 29 56.01 -13.44 1.81
C GLN A 29 56.49 -14.90 1.88
N ASP A 30 55.82 -15.83 1.20
CA ASP A 30 56.47 -16.86 0.36
C ASP A 30 55.45 -17.59 -0.52
N GLU A 31 55.85 -17.83 -1.77
CA GLU A 31 55.18 -18.68 -2.77
C GLU A 31 55.60 -20.18 -2.65
N PRO A 32 55.66 -21.06 -3.69
CA PRO A 32 54.84 -22.28 -3.78
C PRO A 32 55.63 -23.61 -3.89
N ALA A 33 54.96 -24.76 -3.76
CA ALA A 33 55.44 -26.08 -4.25
C ALA A 33 54.26 -27.04 -4.42
N THR A 34 53.82 -27.48 -5.62
CA THR A 34 54.31 -28.58 -6.50
C THR A 34 54.61 -29.97 -5.89
N SER A 35 54.09 -31.00 -6.60
CA SER A 35 54.40 -32.46 -6.58
C SER A 35 53.84 -33.28 -5.41
N ALA A 36 53.39 -34.55 -5.54
CA ALA A 36 53.45 -35.60 -6.57
C ALA A 36 52.24 -36.55 -6.35
N VAL A 37 51.53 -37.05 -7.38
CA VAL A 37 51.78 -38.31 -8.12
C VAL A 37 52.37 -39.44 -7.26
N VAL A 38 51.56 -40.43 -6.89
CA VAL A 38 51.94 -41.85 -6.92
C VAL A 38 50.72 -42.69 -7.32
N THR A 39 50.91 -43.34 -8.46
CA THR A 39 50.17 -44.44 -9.09
C THR A 39 50.21 -45.73 -8.26
N GLY A 40 49.19 -46.58 -8.39
CA GLY A 40 49.21 -47.94 -7.85
C GLY A 40 48.04 -48.78 -8.32
N ASP A 41 48.10 -49.16 -9.59
CA ASP A 41 47.27 -50.17 -10.26
C ASP A 41 47.61 -51.58 -9.73
N SER A 42 46.59 -52.44 -9.58
CA SER A 42 46.65 -53.88 -9.91
C SER A 42 45.43 -54.63 -9.37
N THR A 43 44.53 -55.00 -10.29
CA THR A 43 43.76 -56.26 -10.25
C THR A 43 44.73 -57.46 -10.33
N PRO A 44 44.39 -58.71 -9.89
CA PRO A 44 43.56 -59.60 -10.70
C PRO A 44 42.72 -60.69 -9.97
N VAL A 45 41.61 -61.04 -10.63
CA VAL A 45 41.10 -62.39 -10.99
C VAL A 45 40.98 -63.51 -9.94
N GLY A 46 39.80 -64.14 -9.90
CA GLY A 46 39.62 -65.51 -9.40
C GLY A 46 38.16 -66.02 -9.51
N GLU A 47 37.89 -66.85 -10.52
CA GLU A 47 36.64 -67.59 -10.76
C GLU A 47 36.41 -68.74 -9.75
N SER A 48 35.14 -69.06 -9.43
CA SER A 48 34.47 -70.32 -9.81
C SER A 48 33.25 -70.69 -8.92
N ALA A 49 32.14 -70.99 -9.61
CA ALA A 49 30.96 -71.87 -9.41
C ALA A 49 30.74 -72.64 -8.05
N VAL A 50 29.55 -73.02 -7.55
CA VAL A 50 28.32 -73.66 -8.13
C VAL A 50 27.13 -73.58 -7.11
N SER A 51 25.89 -73.45 -7.63
CA SER A 51 24.51 -73.79 -7.11
C SER A 51 24.05 -73.38 -5.68
N SER A 52 22.80 -73.04 -5.36
CA SER A 52 21.51 -73.62 -5.75
C SER A 52 20.30 -72.75 -5.29
N GLU A 53 19.16 -72.95 -5.97
CA GLU A 53 17.77 -72.82 -5.47
C GLU A 53 17.09 -71.45 -5.22
N ALA A 54 16.21 -71.13 -6.18
CA ALA A 54 14.84 -70.61 -6.07
C ALA A 54 14.41 -69.80 -4.82
N LYS A 55 14.09 -68.52 -5.05
CA LYS A 55 12.85 -67.90 -4.57
C LYS A 55 12.53 -66.61 -5.35
N GLU A 56 11.34 -66.60 -5.94
CA GLU A 56 10.70 -65.43 -6.53
C GLU A 56 10.59 -64.29 -5.50
N SER A 57 11.01 -63.07 -5.87
CA SER A 57 10.32 -61.85 -5.41
C SER A 57 10.67 -60.65 -6.29
N GLU A 58 9.59 -59.98 -6.67
CA GLU A 58 9.43 -58.76 -7.45
C GLU A 58 10.49 -57.68 -7.19
N THR A 59 11.26 -57.33 -8.22
CA THR A 59 12.07 -56.10 -8.26
C THR A 59 11.74 -55.31 -9.53
N GLY A 60 10.48 -54.86 -9.62
CA GLY A 60 9.97 -54.03 -10.72
C GLY A 60 9.59 -52.59 -10.32
N GLY A 61 9.94 -52.13 -9.11
CA GLY A 61 9.39 -50.87 -8.55
C GLY A 61 10.37 -49.71 -8.37
N ASN A 62 11.68 -49.90 -8.55
CA ASN A 62 12.67 -48.91 -8.11
C ASN A 62 13.34 -48.11 -9.25
N LYS A 63 13.33 -48.63 -10.49
CA LYS A 63 13.87 -47.90 -11.65
C LYS A 63 12.91 -46.80 -12.14
N ASP A 64 11.60 -47.02 -12.07
CA ASP A 64 10.61 -46.03 -12.51
C ASP A 64 10.50 -44.84 -11.56
N LYS A 65 10.66 -45.06 -10.24
CA LYS A 65 10.70 -43.96 -9.26
C LYS A 65 11.99 -43.15 -9.33
N GLN A 66 13.13 -43.77 -9.62
CA GLN A 66 14.37 -43.03 -9.85
C GLN A 66 14.36 -42.28 -11.18
N ASN A 67 13.79 -42.86 -12.25
CA ASN A 67 13.65 -42.16 -13.53
C ASN A 67 12.61 -41.03 -13.49
N GLN A 68 11.48 -41.20 -12.77
CA GLN A 68 10.51 -40.11 -12.56
C GLN A 68 11.10 -38.98 -11.72
N LYS A 69 11.85 -39.31 -10.65
CA LYS A 69 12.47 -38.31 -9.78
C LYS A 69 13.63 -37.59 -10.48
N LYS A 70 14.40 -38.30 -11.31
CA LYS A 70 15.46 -37.73 -12.14
C LYS A 70 14.91 -36.90 -13.30
N ALA A 71 13.78 -37.30 -13.91
CA ALA A 71 13.08 -36.50 -14.91
C ALA A 71 12.35 -35.28 -14.30
N GLU A 72 11.86 -35.38 -13.06
CA GLU A 72 11.33 -34.23 -12.30
C GLU A 72 12.45 -33.29 -11.84
N GLU A 73 13.63 -33.81 -11.48
CA GLU A 73 14.81 -33.01 -11.15
C GLU A 73 15.44 -32.38 -12.40
N GLU A 74 15.49 -33.09 -13.54
CA GLU A 74 15.93 -32.56 -14.83
C GLU A 74 14.92 -31.56 -15.40
N ALA A 75 13.61 -31.79 -15.27
CA ALA A 75 12.57 -30.83 -15.64
C ALA A 75 12.51 -29.62 -14.68
N GLN A 76 12.85 -29.79 -13.39
CA GLN A 76 13.06 -28.67 -12.46
C GLN A 76 14.36 -27.92 -12.73
N GLN A 77 15.39 -28.59 -13.27
CA GLN A 77 16.65 -27.96 -13.72
C GLN A 77 16.53 -27.26 -15.08
N GLU A 78 15.70 -27.77 -16.01
CA GLU A 78 15.33 -27.10 -17.27
C GLU A 78 14.31 -25.96 -17.06
N ALA A 79 13.36 -26.13 -16.13
CA ALA A 79 12.44 -25.07 -15.70
C ALA A 79 13.11 -24.01 -14.81
N ALA A 80 14.27 -24.33 -14.23
CA ALA A 80 15.21 -23.35 -13.70
C ALA A 80 16.02 -22.69 -14.82
N ARG A 81 15.34 -22.28 -15.91
CA ARG A 81 15.72 -21.12 -16.72
C ARG A 81 16.07 -20.01 -15.75
N ASN A 82 17.36 -19.81 -15.53
CA ASN A 82 17.86 -19.00 -14.45
C ASN A 82 17.23 -17.60 -14.60
N TRP A 83 16.33 -17.23 -13.66
CA TRP A 83 15.27 -16.22 -13.81
C TRP A 83 15.78 -14.89 -14.39
N ILE A 84 17.02 -14.58 -14.07
CA ILE A 84 17.74 -13.36 -14.41
C ILE A 84 18.35 -13.38 -15.83
N VAL A 85 18.72 -14.55 -16.36
CA VAL A 85 19.46 -14.74 -17.63
C VAL A 85 18.61 -15.40 -18.72
N SER A 86 17.29 -15.45 -18.56
CA SER A 86 16.39 -15.98 -19.58
C SER A 86 15.43 -14.90 -20.07
N PRO A 87 15.13 -14.85 -21.38
CA PRO A 87 14.22 -13.86 -21.93
C PRO A 87 12.80 -14.04 -21.43
N TYR A 88 12.05 -12.93 -21.47
CA TYR A 88 10.60 -12.95 -21.32
C TYR A 88 9.97 -13.76 -22.45
N GLN A 89 9.19 -14.77 -22.09
CA GLN A 89 8.41 -15.56 -23.06
C GLN A 89 7.04 -14.93 -23.23
N MET A 90 6.76 -14.37 -24.40
CA MET A 90 5.58 -13.54 -24.63
C MET A 90 4.77 -13.96 -25.85
N ARG A 91 3.45 -13.83 -25.72
CA ARG A 91 2.51 -13.95 -26.83
C ARG A 91 1.71 -12.68 -27.02
N VAL A 92 1.58 -12.24 -28.27
CA VAL A 92 0.69 -11.15 -28.64
C VAL A 92 -0.48 -11.75 -29.41
N TRP A 93 -1.65 -11.71 -28.80
CA TRP A 93 -2.90 -12.16 -29.38
C TRP A 93 -3.62 -11.00 -30.03
N MET A 94 -3.75 -11.05 -31.35
CA MET A 94 -4.49 -10.04 -32.09
C MET A 94 -5.88 -10.53 -32.47
N THR A 95 -6.87 -9.69 -32.15
CA THR A 95 -8.24 -9.80 -32.64
C THR A 95 -8.55 -8.60 -33.51
N VAL A 96 -9.21 -8.88 -34.63
CA VAL A 96 -9.53 -7.91 -35.66
C VAL A 96 -11.02 -8.01 -35.96
N ASP A 97 -11.66 -6.86 -36.07
CA ASP A 97 -13.06 -6.76 -36.48
C ASP A 97 -13.27 -7.23 -37.94
N SER A 98 -14.48 -7.67 -38.26
CA SER A 98 -14.87 -8.21 -39.56
C SER A 98 -15.14 -7.14 -40.62
N SER A 99 -14.90 -5.86 -40.31
CA SER A 99 -15.15 -4.75 -41.23
C SER A 99 -14.31 -4.87 -42.51
N PRO A 100 -14.86 -4.52 -43.70
CA PRO A 100 -14.19 -4.73 -44.99
C PRO A 100 -12.79 -4.11 -45.07
N GLN A 101 -12.58 -2.99 -44.39
CA GLN A 101 -11.31 -2.27 -44.33
C GLN A 101 -10.19 -3.10 -43.66
N LEU A 102 -10.55 -3.98 -42.73
CA LEU A 102 -9.62 -4.79 -41.96
C LEU A 102 -9.43 -6.21 -42.52
N GLN A 103 -10.30 -6.65 -43.44
CA GLN A 103 -10.17 -7.97 -44.07
C GLN A 103 -8.92 -8.09 -44.96
N ALA A 104 -8.44 -6.97 -45.51
CA ALA A 104 -7.22 -6.91 -46.32
C ALA A 104 -5.94 -6.84 -45.47
N LEU A 105 -6.03 -6.84 -44.13
CA LEU A 105 -4.88 -6.70 -43.26
C LEU A 105 -3.98 -7.94 -43.34
N ASN A 106 -2.74 -7.73 -43.79
CA ASN A 106 -1.71 -8.77 -43.77
C ASN A 106 -1.03 -8.81 -42.39
N LEU A 107 -1.45 -9.74 -41.54
CA LEU A 107 -0.92 -9.92 -40.19
C LEU A 107 0.58 -10.24 -40.17
N ASP A 108 1.12 -10.96 -41.15
CA ASP A 108 2.54 -11.33 -41.19
C ASP A 108 3.44 -10.11 -41.44
N VAL A 109 2.94 -9.12 -42.20
CA VAL A 109 3.65 -7.84 -42.40
C VAL A 109 3.62 -7.01 -41.12
N VAL A 110 2.47 -6.95 -40.44
CA VAL A 110 2.34 -6.27 -39.15
C VAL A 110 3.27 -6.89 -38.12
N GLN A 111 3.24 -8.21 -37.97
CA GLN A 111 4.10 -8.97 -37.06
C GLN A 111 5.57 -8.66 -37.30
N ARG A 112 6.06 -8.78 -38.54
CA ARG A 112 7.47 -8.50 -38.85
C ARG A 112 7.87 -7.07 -38.48
N SER A 113 7.00 -6.09 -38.76
CA SER A 113 7.26 -4.69 -38.44
C SER A 113 7.25 -4.42 -36.93
N VAL A 114 6.32 -5.02 -36.18
CA VAL A 114 6.26 -4.91 -34.72
C VAL A 114 7.47 -5.60 -34.07
N ASN A 115 7.82 -6.81 -34.49
CA ASN A 115 8.98 -7.55 -33.99
C ASN A 115 10.27 -6.74 -34.21
N ALA A 116 10.51 -6.22 -35.41
CA ALA A 116 11.69 -5.40 -35.68
C ALA A 116 11.79 -4.16 -34.78
N LYS A 117 10.65 -3.54 -34.42
CA LYS A 117 10.64 -2.40 -33.48
C LYS A 117 10.92 -2.83 -32.04
N VAL A 118 10.38 -3.97 -31.62
CA VAL A 118 10.61 -4.55 -30.29
C VAL A 118 12.06 -4.98 -30.13
N ASP A 119 12.63 -5.66 -31.12
CA ASP A 119 14.03 -6.11 -31.12
C ASP A 119 14.99 -4.92 -30.98
N ASN A 120 14.70 -3.81 -31.67
CA ASN A 120 15.49 -2.58 -31.53
C ASN A 120 15.32 -1.89 -30.17
N TRP A 121 14.22 -2.12 -29.46
CA TRP A 121 13.92 -1.46 -28.19
C TRP A 121 14.42 -2.25 -26.97
N VAL A 122 14.27 -3.57 -26.98
CA VAL A 122 14.57 -4.44 -25.82
C VAL A 122 15.67 -5.45 -26.11
N GLY A 123 15.97 -5.71 -27.39
CA GLY A 123 16.94 -6.72 -27.80
C GLY A 123 16.50 -8.13 -27.47
N SER A 124 17.49 -8.99 -27.21
CA SER A 124 17.30 -10.43 -26.95
C SER A 124 16.54 -10.75 -25.66
N ALA A 125 16.28 -9.76 -24.82
CA ALA A 125 15.61 -9.96 -23.54
C ALA A 125 14.11 -10.27 -23.67
N TRP A 126 13.55 -10.10 -24.86
CA TRP A 126 12.18 -10.47 -25.21
C TRP A 126 12.17 -11.57 -26.28
N ASP A 127 11.39 -12.62 -26.04
CA ASP A 127 11.02 -13.61 -27.03
C ASP A 127 9.52 -13.51 -27.27
N MET A 128 9.14 -12.80 -28.33
CA MET A 128 7.76 -12.42 -28.62
C MET A 128 7.26 -13.12 -29.87
N GLN A 129 6.13 -13.83 -29.74
CA GLN A 129 5.44 -14.42 -30.88
C GLN A 129 4.06 -13.81 -31.06
N PHE A 130 3.71 -13.50 -32.30
CA PHE A 130 2.46 -12.86 -32.67
C PHE A 130 1.52 -13.92 -33.23
N GLU A 131 0.32 -14.02 -32.69
CA GLU A 131 -0.63 -15.09 -33.00
C GLU A 131 -2.07 -14.57 -33.02
N LYS A 132 -2.97 -15.32 -33.63
CA LYS A 132 -4.41 -15.06 -33.49
C LYS A 132 -4.89 -15.53 -32.11
N ALA A 133 -5.75 -14.74 -31.48
CA ALA A 133 -6.33 -15.15 -30.20
C ALA A 133 -7.10 -16.48 -30.33
N PRO A 134 -7.11 -17.33 -29.28
CA PRO A 134 -7.93 -18.54 -29.27
C PRO A 134 -9.40 -18.24 -29.53
N ARG A 135 -10.06 -19.06 -30.36
CA ARG A 135 -11.47 -18.83 -30.79
C ARG A 135 -12.45 -18.61 -29.62
N LYS A 136 -12.19 -19.24 -28.46
CA LYS A 136 -13.06 -19.17 -27.28
C LYS A 136 -13.09 -17.81 -26.58
N ILE A 137 -12.03 -17.01 -26.73
CA ILE A 137 -11.90 -15.69 -26.10
C ILE A 137 -11.75 -14.57 -27.14
N TYR A 138 -11.64 -14.92 -28.42
CA TYR A 138 -11.48 -13.97 -29.52
C TYR A 138 -12.56 -12.87 -29.49
N THR A 139 -13.83 -13.25 -29.40
CA THR A 139 -14.97 -12.33 -29.41
C THR A 139 -15.00 -11.45 -28.15
N ASP A 140 -14.60 -12.01 -27.01
CA ASP A 140 -14.54 -11.27 -25.74
C ASP A 140 -13.39 -10.26 -25.75
N ILE A 141 -12.21 -10.63 -26.25
CA ILE A 141 -11.12 -9.66 -26.45
C ILE A 141 -11.56 -8.59 -27.45
N LEU A 142 -12.24 -8.97 -28.54
CA LEU A 142 -12.67 -7.99 -29.54
C LEU A 142 -13.66 -6.98 -28.94
N TYR A 143 -14.78 -7.42 -28.36
CA TYR A 143 -15.90 -6.53 -27.98
C TYR A 143 -16.02 -6.22 -26.48
N ASN A 144 -15.58 -7.13 -25.61
CA ASN A 144 -15.67 -7.02 -24.15
C ASN A 144 -14.28 -6.81 -23.52
N PHE A 145 -13.40 -6.11 -24.23
CA PHE A 145 -11.96 -6.00 -23.91
C PHE A 145 -11.67 -5.60 -22.46
N ASP A 146 -12.49 -4.72 -21.89
CA ASP A 146 -12.31 -4.18 -20.55
C ASP A 146 -12.73 -5.17 -19.44
N ASP A 147 -13.55 -6.16 -19.78
CA ASP A 147 -14.07 -7.18 -18.85
C ASP A 147 -13.22 -8.47 -18.86
N VAL A 148 -12.35 -8.66 -19.84
CA VAL A 148 -11.51 -9.86 -19.93
C VAL A 148 -10.44 -9.84 -18.83
N GLY A 149 -10.51 -10.82 -17.92
CA GLY A 149 -9.54 -11.04 -16.87
C GLY A 149 -8.54 -12.16 -17.21
N ILE A 150 -7.43 -12.19 -16.46
CA ILE A 150 -6.48 -13.31 -16.52
C ILE A 150 -7.12 -14.65 -16.11
N LEU A 151 -8.11 -14.63 -15.23
CA LEU A 151 -8.85 -15.83 -14.84
C LEU A 151 -9.67 -16.40 -15.99
N ASP A 152 -10.22 -15.56 -16.87
CA ASP A 152 -10.93 -16.01 -18.09
C ASP A 152 -9.96 -16.71 -19.04
N ILE A 153 -8.73 -16.20 -19.17
CA ILE A 153 -7.65 -16.84 -19.94
C ILE A 153 -7.23 -18.16 -19.29
N ALA A 154 -7.02 -18.17 -17.98
CA ALA A 154 -6.64 -19.37 -17.23
C ALA A 154 -7.69 -20.48 -17.37
N ALA A 155 -8.98 -20.12 -17.34
CA ALA A 155 -10.09 -21.04 -17.56
C ALA A 155 -10.11 -21.70 -18.96
N LEU A 156 -9.33 -21.23 -19.92
CA LEU A 156 -9.18 -21.92 -21.21
C LEU A 156 -8.22 -23.10 -21.14
N TYR A 157 -7.23 -23.06 -20.26
CA TYR A 157 -6.10 -24.01 -20.24
C TYR A 157 -6.04 -24.85 -18.96
N GLU A 158 -6.61 -24.36 -17.87
CA GLU A 158 -6.58 -24.98 -16.54
C GLU A 158 -7.99 -25.31 -16.04
N PRO A 159 -8.18 -26.48 -15.42
CA PRO A 159 -9.49 -26.85 -14.89
C PRO A 159 -9.90 -25.88 -13.77
N LEU A 160 -11.16 -25.44 -13.82
CA LEU A 160 -11.74 -24.63 -12.74
C LEU A 160 -11.91 -25.48 -11.47
N PRO A 161 -11.70 -24.91 -10.28
CA PRO A 161 -11.91 -25.65 -9.03
C PRO A 161 -13.40 -26.00 -8.87
N ILE A 162 -13.66 -27.26 -8.50
CA ILE A 162 -15.01 -27.71 -8.13
C ILE A 162 -15.33 -27.12 -6.76
N ARG A 163 -16.11 -26.02 -6.76
CA ARG A 163 -16.62 -25.25 -5.62
C ARG A 163 -16.22 -25.76 -4.22
N LYS A 164 -15.31 -25.03 -3.58
CA LYS A 164 -15.44 -24.64 -2.18
C LYS A 164 -15.14 -23.14 -2.11
N GLU A 165 -16.21 -22.35 -2.11
CA GLU A 165 -16.23 -20.92 -1.78
C GLU A 165 -15.05 -20.12 -2.36
N ALA A 166 -15.09 -19.84 -3.67
CA ALA A 166 -14.15 -18.92 -4.30
C ALA A 166 -14.42 -17.50 -3.76
N LYS A 167 -13.59 -17.05 -2.84
CA LYS A 167 -13.55 -15.66 -2.39
C LYS A 167 -12.23 -15.12 -2.87
N VAL A 168 -12.24 -14.37 -3.97
CA VAL A 168 -11.15 -13.43 -4.27
C VAL A 168 -11.08 -12.45 -3.10
N ARG A 169 -10.26 -12.77 -2.09
CA ARG A 169 -10.06 -11.93 -0.93
C ARG A 169 -9.08 -10.84 -1.35
N ALA A 170 -9.61 -9.75 -1.91
CA ALA A 170 -8.98 -8.47 -1.64
C ALA A 170 -9.02 -8.31 -0.12
N VAL A 171 -7.90 -8.46 0.57
CA VAL A 171 -7.91 -8.36 2.02
C VAL A 171 -8.09 -6.89 2.39
N GLN A 172 -9.34 -6.44 2.44
CA GLN A 172 -9.73 -5.20 3.09
C GLN A 172 -9.80 -5.48 4.59
N TYR A 173 -8.81 -4.99 5.32
CA TYR A 173 -8.69 -5.21 6.76
C TYR A 173 -9.62 -4.27 7.53
N GLY A 174 -10.87 -4.70 7.72
CA GLY A 174 -11.74 -4.20 8.79
C GLY A 174 -11.69 -5.15 9.98
N LYS A 175 -11.32 -4.65 11.17
CA LYS A 175 -11.31 -5.43 12.41
C LYS A 175 -12.75 -5.84 12.77
N LYS A 176 -13.07 -7.14 12.79
CA LYS A 176 -14.20 -7.67 13.57
C LYS A 176 -13.72 -8.85 14.40
N GLU A 177 -13.57 -8.59 15.70
CA GLU A 177 -13.60 -9.62 16.74
C GLU A 177 -15.05 -10.10 16.88
N SER A 178 -15.24 -11.42 16.74
CA SER A 178 -16.32 -12.28 17.26
C SER A 178 -17.74 -11.74 17.40
N GLN A 179 -18.70 -12.33 16.67
CA GLN A 179 -19.75 -13.21 17.22
C GLN A 179 -20.63 -13.73 16.08
N GLU A 180 -21.02 -15.01 16.18
CA GLU A 180 -21.95 -15.67 15.27
C GLU A 180 -23.34 -15.05 15.39
N GLU A 181 -23.67 -14.14 14.49
CA GLU A 181 -25.06 -13.88 14.12
C GLU A 181 -25.15 -13.80 12.60
N VAL A 182 -26.05 -14.64 12.06
CA VAL A 182 -26.40 -14.73 10.65
C VAL A 182 -27.16 -13.46 10.26
N VAL A 183 -26.43 -12.38 10.04
CA VAL A 183 -26.96 -11.17 9.40
C VAL A 183 -26.64 -11.29 7.92
N LYS A 184 -27.69 -11.48 7.12
CA LYS A 184 -27.66 -11.41 5.65
C LYS A 184 -26.97 -10.12 5.24
N THR A 185 -25.70 -10.25 4.88
CA THR A 185 -24.95 -9.19 4.23
C THR A 185 -25.24 -9.32 2.75
N ASP A 186 -25.64 -8.22 2.13
CA ASP A 186 -25.93 -8.16 0.71
C ASP A 186 -24.81 -8.81 -0.10
N GLU A 187 -25.24 -9.70 -0.97
CA GLU A 187 -24.43 -10.59 -1.77
C GLU A 187 -23.33 -9.79 -2.47
N ALA A 188 -22.07 -10.02 -2.04
CA ALA A 188 -20.95 -9.92 -2.96
C ALA A 188 -21.34 -10.83 -4.13
N LYS A 189 -21.71 -10.22 -5.28
CA LYS A 189 -22.14 -10.95 -6.48
C LYS A 189 -21.21 -12.12 -6.65
N ASP A 190 -21.74 -13.32 -6.40
CA ASP A 190 -21.06 -14.58 -6.60
C ASP A 190 -20.81 -14.63 -8.11
N THR A 191 -19.64 -14.14 -8.55
CA THR A 191 -19.27 -14.12 -9.96
C THR A 191 -19.14 -15.57 -10.38
N LYS A 192 -20.25 -16.14 -10.83
CA LYS A 192 -20.27 -17.46 -11.46
C LYS A 192 -19.19 -17.41 -12.54
N PRO A 193 -18.28 -18.39 -12.58
CA PRO A 193 -17.26 -18.41 -13.63
C PRO A 193 -17.97 -18.33 -14.98
N ARG A 194 -17.48 -17.45 -15.86
CA ARG A 194 -18.08 -17.16 -17.18
C ARG A 194 -18.27 -18.43 -18.01
N PHE A 195 -17.44 -19.45 -17.76
CA PHE A 195 -17.57 -20.81 -18.29
C PHE A 195 -18.00 -21.78 -17.17
N PRO A 196 -19.16 -22.45 -17.28
CA PRO A 196 -19.54 -23.51 -16.36
C PRO A 196 -18.54 -24.68 -16.41
N VAL A 197 -18.18 -25.25 -15.24
CA VAL A 197 -17.21 -26.36 -15.11
C VAL A 197 -17.61 -27.55 -15.99
N GLU A 198 -18.91 -27.84 -16.10
CA GLU A 198 -19.48 -28.96 -16.89
C GLU A 198 -19.29 -28.81 -18.41
N GLN A 199 -19.00 -27.60 -18.91
CA GLN A 199 -18.82 -27.31 -20.34
C GLN A 199 -17.36 -26.95 -20.69
N GLN A 200 -16.44 -27.10 -19.75
CA GLN A 200 -15.06 -26.66 -19.90
C GLN A 200 -14.25 -27.64 -20.78
N GLN A 201 -14.09 -27.28 -22.05
CA GLN A 201 -13.14 -27.95 -22.95
C GLN A 201 -11.77 -27.24 -22.88
N LEU A 202 -10.79 -27.86 -22.22
CA LEU A 202 -9.45 -27.28 -22.08
C LEU A 202 -8.67 -27.31 -23.39
N ILE A 203 -8.00 -26.21 -23.71
CA ILE A 203 -7.04 -26.13 -24.81
C ILE A 203 -5.74 -26.80 -24.37
N ARG A 204 -5.22 -27.73 -25.18
CA ARG A 204 -3.93 -28.40 -24.97
C ARG A 204 -3.00 -28.12 -26.15
N PRO A 205 -1.68 -27.88 -25.93
CA PRO A 205 -0.98 -27.84 -24.64
C PRO A 205 -1.29 -26.60 -23.80
N ASN A 206 -1.03 -26.67 -22.49
CA ASN A 206 -1.17 -25.51 -21.58
C ASN A 206 0.06 -24.60 -21.70
N ILE A 207 -0.05 -23.60 -22.58
CA ILE A 207 1.00 -22.62 -22.83
C ILE A 207 1.25 -21.67 -21.63
N LEU A 208 0.32 -21.58 -20.67
CA LEU A 208 0.48 -20.68 -19.51
C LEU A 208 1.61 -21.09 -18.56
N ARG A 209 2.17 -22.29 -18.72
CA ARG A 209 3.33 -22.73 -17.94
C ARG A 209 4.66 -22.25 -18.50
N GLU A 210 4.69 -21.94 -19.79
CA GLU A 210 5.90 -21.57 -20.52
C GLU A 210 5.99 -20.05 -20.72
N LEU A 211 4.85 -19.37 -20.71
CA LEU A 211 4.74 -17.95 -20.95
C LEU A 211 4.88 -17.14 -19.67
N ASP A 212 5.59 -16.02 -19.78
CA ASP A 212 5.68 -15.00 -18.74
C ASP A 212 4.51 -14.00 -18.86
N LYS A 213 4.16 -13.59 -20.09
CA LYS A 213 3.11 -12.59 -20.36
C LYS A 213 2.33 -12.87 -21.64
N ILE A 214 1.08 -12.43 -21.65
CA ILE A 214 0.21 -12.43 -22.83
C ILE A 214 -0.29 -11.00 -23.06
N TYR A 215 -0.15 -10.49 -24.27
CA TYR A 215 -0.74 -9.23 -24.70
C TYR A 215 -2.01 -9.52 -25.50
N ALA A 216 -3.14 -8.97 -25.07
CA ALA A 216 -4.34 -8.98 -25.89
C ALA A 216 -4.43 -7.65 -26.64
N VAL A 217 -4.62 -7.74 -27.95
CA VAL A 217 -4.74 -6.62 -28.88
C VAL A 217 -6.09 -6.71 -29.57
N SER A 218 -6.92 -5.68 -29.41
CA SER A 218 -8.20 -5.53 -30.09
C SER A 218 -8.12 -4.38 -31.09
N LEU A 219 -8.43 -4.67 -32.37
CA LEU A 219 -8.47 -3.69 -33.44
C LEU A 219 -9.87 -3.63 -34.04
N GLN A 220 -10.51 -2.47 -33.93
CA GLN A 220 -11.84 -2.20 -34.46
C GLN A 220 -11.82 -1.01 -35.42
N TYR A 221 -12.76 -0.98 -36.36
CA TYR A 221 -12.97 0.17 -37.23
C TYR A 221 -14.35 0.78 -36.94
N GLN A 222 -14.36 2.00 -36.41
CA GLN A 222 -15.58 2.70 -36.01
C GLN A 222 -15.57 4.12 -36.58
N ALA A 223 -16.67 4.53 -37.23
CA ALA A 223 -16.89 5.91 -37.66
C ALA A 223 -15.72 6.56 -38.47
N GLY A 224 -14.97 5.77 -39.25
CA GLY A 224 -13.85 6.28 -40.04
C GLY A 224 -12.50 6.32 -39.31
N THR A 225 -12.43 5.84 -38.08
CA THR A 225 -11.19 5.69 -37.29
C THR A 225 -10.97 4.24 -36.91
N TYR A 226 -9.69 3.88 -36.77
CA TYR A 226 -9.27 2.62 -36.18
C TYR A 226 -9.06 2.83 -34.69
N GLU A 227 -9.74 2.01 -33.89
CA GLU A 227 -9.59 1.96 -32.44
C GLU A 227 -8.77 0.72 -32.07
N LEU A 228 -7.61 0.95 -31.46
CA LEU A 228 -6.70 -0.08 -31.00
C LEU A 228 -6.66 -0.07 -29.48
N LYS A 229 -6.91 -1.22 -28.86
CA LYS A 229 -6.72 -1.45 -27.43
C LYS A 229 -5.69 -2.55 -27.20
N VAL A 230 -4.78 -2.35 -26.25
CA VAL A 230 -3.76 -3.34 -25.85
C VAL A 230 -3.71 -3.43 -24.33
N THR A 231 -3.63 -4.64 -23.79
CA THR A 231 -3.49 -4.87 -22.35
C THR A 231 -2.55 -6.04 -22.11
N GLU A 232 -1.77 -5.96 -21.04
CA GLU A 232 -0.88 -7.03 -20.60
C GLU A 232 -1.58 -7.91 -19.57
N PHE A 233 -1.44 -9.22 -19.72
CA PHE A 233 -1.75 -10.23 -18.73
C PHE A 233 -0.46 -10.89 -18.27
N ASP A 234 -0.09 -10.66 -17.02
CA ASP A 234 1.05 -11.32 -16.40
C ASP A 234 0.64 -12.74 -15.98
N VAL A 235 1.27 -13.74 -16.59
CA VAL A 235 0.94 -15.15 -16.35
C VAL A 235 1.55 -15.64 -15.05
N ASN A 236 2.73 -15.11 -14.68
CA ASN A 236 3.41 -15.44 -13.44
C ASN A 236 2.63 -14.95 -12.23
N ALA A 237 2.36 -13.65 -12.15
CA ALA A 237 1.63 -13.03 -11.06
C ALA A 237 0.11 -13.24 -11.16
N ARG A 238 -0.41 -13.68 -12.31
CA ARG A 238 -1.84 -13.77 -12.61
C ARG A 238 -2.57 -12.44 -12.42
N VAL A 239 -2.04 -11.38 -13.01
CA VAL A 239 -2.61 -10.03 -12.90
C VAL A 239 -2.73 -9.38 -14.28
N ARG A 240 -3.83 -8.64 -14.48
CA ARG A 240 -4.05 -7.79 -15.65
C ARG A 240 -3.47 -6.39 -15.39
N ALA A 241 -2.72 -5.86 -16.35
CA ALA A 241 -2.26 -4.47 -16.35
C ALA A 241 -3.33 -3.52 -16.90
N LEU A 242 -3.11 -2.21 -16.75
CA LEU A 242 -3.99 -1.22 -17.35
C LEU A 242 -3.92 -1.29 -18.88
N ALA A 243 -5.05 -1.09 -19.54
CA ALA A 243 -5.14 -1.06 -20.99
C ALA A 243 -4.64 0.29 -21.55
N ALA A 244 -3.87 0.23 -22.64
CA ALA A 244 -3.56 1.37 -23.49
C ALA A 244 -4.49 1.39 -24.70
N SER A 245 -4.97 2.58 -25.07
CA SER A 245 -5.86 2.78 -26.23
C SER A 245 -5.28 3.82 -27.18
N ARG A 246 -5.50 3.64 -28.49
CA ARG A 246 -5.13 4.58 -29.56
C ARG A 246 -6.21 4.65 -30.61
N SER A 247 -6.49 5.87 -31.05
CA SER A 247 -7.35 6.15 -32.21
C SER A 247 -6.50 6.73 -33.34
N PHE A 248 -6.63 6.19 -34.55
CA PHE A 248 -5.85 6.66 -35.70
C PHE A 248 -6.61 6.42 -37.02
N ARG A 249 -6.18 7.07 -38.11
CA ARG A 249 -6.88 7.02 -39.41
C ARG A 249 -6.19 6.19 -40.48
N SER A 250 -4.88 5.97 -40.37
CA SER A 250 -4.10 5.23 -41.39
C SER A 250 -3.67 3.86 -40.88
N LEU A 251 -4.10 2.81 -41.58
CA LEU A 251 -3.75 1.43 -41.25
C LEU A 251 -2.25 1.14 -41.37
N GLU A 252 -1.52 1.91 -42.19
CA GLU A 252 -0.05 1.78 -42.32
C GLU A 252 0.68 2.11 -41.02
N THR A 253 0.08 2.94 -40.17
CA THR A 253 0.66 3.30 -38.87
C THR A 253 0.41 2.25 -37.78
N LEU A 254 -0.41 1.23 -38.05
CA LEU A 254 -0.81 0.21 -37.08
C LEU A 254 0.38 -0.45 -36.36
N PRO A 255 1.48 -0.89 -37.03
CA PRO A 255 2.62 -1.48 -36.33
C PRO A 255 3.26 -0.51 -35.33
N LEU A 256 3.32 0.78 -35.66
CA LEU A 256 3.84 1.81 -34.76
C LEU A 256 2.92 2.02 -33.56
N GLN A 257 1.60 2.02 -33.78
CA GLN A 257 0.61 2.16 -32.71
C GLN A 257 0.63 0.95 -31.77
N ILE A 258 0.68 -0.28 -32.29
CA ILE A 258 0.83 -1.51 -31.49
C ILE A 258 2.11 -1.43 -30.65
N PHE A 259 3.24 -1.10 -31.27
CA PHE A 259 4.51 -0.97 -30.57
C PHE A 259 4.45 0.10 -29.46
N SER A 260 3.87 1.27 -29.74
CA SER A 260 3.69 2.32 -28.74
C SER A 260 2.84 1.85 -27.56
N CYS A 261 1.76 1.12 -27.81
CA CYS A 261 0.91 0.57 -26.75
C CYS A 261 1.65 -0.50 -25.94
N LEU A 262 2.38 -1.42 -26.58
CA LEU A 262 3.20 -2.43 -25.90
C LEU A 262 4.20 -1.78 -24.94
N LYS A 263 4.85 -0.70 -25.38
CA LYS A 263 5.78 0.07 -24.54
C LYS A 263 5.11 0.68 -23.30
N GLU A 264 3.89 1.18 -23.46
CA GLU A 264 3.10 1.78 -22.37
C GLU A 264 2.63 0.73 -21.36
N VAL A 265 2.11 -0.42 -21.84
CA VAL A 265 1.52 -1.44 -20.95
C VAL A 265 2.55 -2.37 -20.31
N PHE A 266 3.77 -2.46 -20.87
CA PHE A 266 4.78 -3.39 -20.35
C PHE A 266 5.15 -3.10 -18.90
N SER A 267 4.97 -4.10 -18.04
CA SER A 267 5.36 -4.06 -16.63
C SER A 267 6.45 -5.10 -16.34
N PRO A 268 7.72 -4.68 -16.14
CA PRO A 268 8.77 -5.54 -15.61
C PRO A 268 8.37 -6.24 -14.32
N VAL A 269 8.87 -7.46 -14.13
CA VAL A 269 8.53 -8.34 -13.00
C VAL A 269 9.80 -8.70 -12.27
N ALA A 270 9.72 -8.67 -10.95
CA ALA A 270 10.75 -9.21 -10.09
C ALA A 270 10.18 -10.30 -9.18
N GLU A 271 11.00 -11.28 -8.85
CA GLU A 271 10.76 -12.19 -7.73
C GLU A 271 11.15 -11.45 -6.43
N ILE A 272 10.31 -11.56 -5.40
CA ILE A 272 10.54 -10.93 -4.10
C ILE A 272 10.80 -12.00 -3.04
N ASP A 273 12.02 -12.03 -2.52
CA ASP A 273 12.41 -12.89 -1.41
C ASP A 273 12.56 -12.08 -0.11
N TYR A 274 12.02 -12.61 0.99
CA TYR A 274 12.13 -11.96 2.29
C TYR A 274 13.19 -12.66 3.14
N ASN A 275 14.04 -11.85 3.78
CA ASN A 275 14.88 -12.35 4.84
C ASN A 275 14.07 -12.39 6.13
N GLY A 276 13.97 -13.56 6.77
CA GLY A 276 13.28 -13.71 8.06
C GLY A 276 13.88 -12.85 9.19
N VAL A 277 15.09 -12.31 9.01
CA VAL A 277 15.83 -11.51 9.99
C VAL A 277 15.34 -10.05 10.05
N THR A 278 14.78 -9.49 8.97
CA THR A 278 14.47 -8.04 8.86
C THR A 278 12.99 -7.69 9.10
N ASP A 279 12.23 -8.55 9.78
CA ASP A 279 10.79 -8.38 10.11
C ASP A 279 9.90 -8.04 8.89
N GLY A 280 10.34 -8.38 7.67
CA GLY A 280 9.60 -8.10 6.43
C GLY A 280 9.72 -6.69 5.87
N LYS A 281 10.54 -5.80 6.46
CA LYS A 281 10.69 -4.40 5.98
C LYS A 281 11.60 -4.26 4.76
N ILE A 282 12.58 -5.16 4.63
CA ILE A 282 13.53 -5.19 3.52
C ILE A 282 13.33 -6.49 2.76
N ALA A 283 13.15 -6.40 1.45
CA ALA A 283 13.03 -7.53 0.55
C ALA A 283 14.21 -7.58 -0.41
N ARG A 284 14.65 -8.80 -0.74
CA ARG A 284 15.56 -9.07 -1.85
C ARG A 284 14.72 -9.18 -3.13
N ILE A 285 15.19 -8.55 -4.19
CA ILE A 285 14.49 -8.45 -5.46
C ILE A 285 15.37 -9.12 -6.52
N LYS A 286 14.79 -9.99 -7.35
CA LYS A 286 15.44 -10.53 -8.55
C LYS A 286 14.64 -10.15 -9.78
N VAL A 287 15.18 -9.26 -10.61
CA VAL A 287 14.53 -8.78 -11.82
C VAL A 287 14.66 -9.83 -12.93
N ARG A 288 13.54 -10.14 -13.60
CA ARG A 288 13.49 -11.09 -14.72
C ARG A 288 14.30 -10.55 -15.91
N ALA A 289 15.07 -11.41 -16.56
CA ALA A 289 15.87 -11.10 -17.76
C ALA A 289 16.90 -9.96 -17.61
N ALA A 290 17.18 -9.47 -16.39
CA ALA A 290 18.04 -8.30 -16.19
C ALA A 290 19.50 -8.52 -16.58
N ALA A 291 20.05 -9.74 -16.47
CA ALA A 291 21.41 -10.01 -16.92
C ALA A 291 21.56 -10.07 -18.45
N MET A 292 20.43 -10.05 -19.19
CA MET A 292 20.46 -9.98 -20.66
C MET A 292 20.54 -8.55 -21.18
N VAL A 293 20.46 -7.56 -20.28
CA VAL A 293 20.63 -6.15 -20.62
C VAL A 293 22.13 -5.86 -20.75
N ALA A 294 22.55 -5.50 -21.96
CA ALA A 294 23.96 -5.28 -22.28
C ALA A 294 24.56 -4.08 -21.51
N ASP A 295 23.78 -3.01 -21.37
CA ASP A 295 24.13 -1.79 -20.63
C ASP A 295 22.90 -1.26 -19.88
N VAL A 296 23.05 -1.07 -18.58
CA VAL A 296 21.99 -0.55 -17.69
C VAL A 296 21.69 0.92 -17.97
N GLU A 297 22.68 1.70 -18.42
CA GLU A 297 22.51 3.14 -18.69
C GLU A 297 21.83 3.43 -20.03
N ALA A 298 21.80 2.44 -20.94
CA ALA A 298 21.13 2.55 -22.24
C ALA A 298 19.59 2.70 -22.18
N GLY A 299 19.00 2.69 -20.98
CA GLY A 299 17.56 2.93 -20.78
C GLY A 299 16.67 1.74 -21.17
N SER A 300 17.18 0.51 -21.05
CA SER A 300 16.41 -0.71 -21.30
C SER A 300 15.12 -0.74 -20.47
N PRO A 301 13.96 -1.07 -21.05
CA PRO A 301 12.68 -1.02 -20.34
C PRO A 301 12.49 -2.12 -19.31
N ILE A 302 13.37 -3.14 -19.31
CA ILE A 302 13.38 -4.22 -18.32
C ILE A 302 14.07 -3.76 -17.04
N MET A 303 15.07 -2.89 -17.17
CA MET A 303 15.82 -2.42 -16.01
C MET A 303 14.94 -1.53 -15.15
N MET A 304 14.80 -1.93 -13.90
CA MET A 304 14.22 -1.10 -12.86
C MET A 304 15.31 -0.16 -12.33
N GLN A 305 14.90 1.00 -11.82
CA GLN A 305 15.81 2.00 -11.27
C GLN A 305 15.64 2.16 -9.76
N LYS A 306 16.63 2.75 -9.10
CA LYS A 306 16.48 3.19 -7.71
C LYS A 306 15.32 4.19 -7.62
N GLY A 307 14.42 3.98 -6.66
CA GLY A 307 13.21 4.78 -6.45
C GLY A 307 11.97 4.27 -7.22
N ASP A 308 12.12 3.35 -8.17
CA ASP A 308 10.98 2.69 -8.80
C ASP A 308 10.18 1.88 -7.79
N VAL A 309 8.88 1.75 -8.06
CA VAL A 309 7.90 1.19 -7.12
C VAL A 309 7.30 -0.07 -7.70
N LEU A 310 7.30 -1.15 -6.91
CA LEU A 310 6.73 -2.43 -7.24
C LEU A 310 5.45 -2.66 -6.46
N ARG A 311 4.48 -3.25 -7.15
CA ARG A 311 3.25 -3.77 -6.58
C ARG A 311 3.44 -5.26 -6.24
N PRO A 312 3.37 -5.64 -4.96
CA PRO A 312 3.56 -7.00 -4.51
C PRO A 312 2.32 -7.87 -4.76
N VAL A 313 2.56 -9.06 -5.30
CA VAL A 313 1.54 -10.10 -5.53
C VAL A 313 2.07 -11.40 -4.96
N VAL A 314 1.27 -12.03 -4.10
CA VAL A 314 1.58 -13.34 -3.53
C VAL A 314 0.76 -14.38 -4.27
N ARG A 315 1.44 -15.39 -4.83
CA ARG A 315 0.81 -16.50 -5.55
C ARG A 315 1.06 -17.79 -4.80
N LYS A 316 -0.03 -18.42 -4.38
CA LYS A 316 -0.02 -19.78 -3.83
C LYS A 316 -0.15 -20.78 -4.97
N ASN A 317 0.78 -21.71 -5.00
CA ASN A 317 0.81 -22.82 -5.93
C ASN A 317 0.25 -24.08 -5.27
N ASP A 318 -0.42 -24.90 -6.08
CA ASP A 318 -0.84 -26.23 -5.69
C ASP A 318 0.40 -27.15 -5.53
N ARG A 319 0.35 -28.02 -4.51
CA ARG A 319 1.45 -28.92 -4.15
C ARG A 319 1.70 -29.98 -5.23
N ASN A 320 0.66 -30.44 -5.92
CA ASN A 320 0.76 -31.55 -6.86
C ASN A 320 1.09 -31.06 -8.27
N THR A 321 0.41 -30.00 -8.71
CA THR A 321 0.54 -29.52 -10.09
C THR A 321 1.58 -28.41 -10.25
N GLN A 322 2.05 -27.82 -9.14
CA GLN A 322 2.85 -26.58 -9.08
C GLN A 322 2.22 -25.38 -9.81
N ALA A 323 1.03 -25.55 -10.37
CA ALA A 323 0.26 -24.50 -11.00
C ALA A 323 -0.31 -23.57 -9.92
N PRO A 324 -0.58 -22.30 -10.25
CA PRO A 324 -1.26 -21.39 -9.33
C PRO A 324 -2.60 -22.00 -8.91
N GLU A 325 -2.89 -22.01 -7.61
CA GLU A 325 -4.23 -22.31 -7.13
C GLU A 325 -5.18 -21.22 -7.68
N TYR A 326 -6.36 -21.60 -8.15
CA TYR A 326 -7.27 -20.66 -8.85
C TYR A 326 -7.64 -19.42 -8.03
N ASP A 327 -7.70 -19.56 -6.70
CA ASP A 327 -7.92 -18.47 -5.72
C ASP A 327 -6.64 -18.20 -4.87
N GLY A 328 -5.49 -18.66 -5.34
CA GLY A 328 -4.21 -18.56 -4.65
C GLY A 328 -3.48 -17.24 -4.85
N VAL A 329 -4.02 -16.34 -5.68
CA VAL A 329 -3.38 -15.08 -6.07
C VAL A 329 -3.93 -13.95 -5.22
N ILE A 330 -3.06 -13.34 -4.44
CA ILE A 330 -3.41 -12.27 -3.50
C ILE A 330 -2.58 -11.03 -3.88
N GLU A 331 -3.25 -10.04 -4.46
CA GLU A 331 -2.70 -8.69 -4.59
C GLU A 331 -2.76 -8.01 -3.21
N VAL A 332 -1.60 -7.60 -2.70
CA VAL A 332 -1.52 -6.98 -1.38
C VAL A 332 -1.79 -5.49 -1.52
N THR A 333 -3.07 -5.12 -1.41
CA THR A 333 -3.51 -3.72 -1.55
C THR A 333 -2.85 -2.81 -0.50
N TRP A 334 -2.65 -1.54 -0.86
CA TRP A 334 -2.01 -0.52 -0.01
C TRP A 334 -0.63 -0.91 0.51
N THR A 335 0.05 -1.82 -0.19
CA THR A 335 1.42 -2.22 0.10
C THR A 335 2.23 -2.06 -1.18
N TYR A 336 3.37 -1.39 -1.07
CA TYR A 336 4.30 -1.19 -2.17
C TYR A 336 5.72 -1.52 -1.73
N VAL A 337 6.56 -1.92 -2.68
CA VAL A 337 7.98 -2.14 -2.46
C VAL A 337 8.73 -1.19 -3.37
N PHE A 338 9.39 -0.18 -2.83
CA PHE A 338 10.25 0.67 -3.67
C PHE A 338 11.69 0.16 -3.64
N ILE A 339 12.42 0.36 -4.73
CA ILE A 339 13.77 -0.17 -4.92
C ILE A 339 14.78 0.82 -4.33
N ASN A 340 15.63 0.35 -3.42
CA ASN A 340 16.65 1.17 -2.77
C ASN A 340 18.01 0.97 -3.41
N GLU A 341 18.34 -0.29 -3.70
CA GLU A 341 19.65 -0.70 -4.16
C GLU A 341 19.49 -1.77 -5.26
N LEU A 342 20.26 -1.63 -6.33
CA LEU A 342 20.43 -2.64 -7.37
C LEU A 342 21.91 -2.96 -7.47
N ALA A 343 22.23 -4.24 -7.56
CA ALA A 343 23.60 -4.69 -7.77
C ALA A 343 23.99 -4.40 -9.22
N ILE A 344 24.81 -3.37 -9.38
CA ILE A 344 25.39 -2.92 -10.64
C ILE A 344 26.90 -3.08 -10.51
N GLN A 345 27.53 -3.66 -11.53
CA GLN A 345 28.97 -3.86 -11.64
C GLN A 345 29.45 -3.13 -12.89
N ASP A 346 30.57 -2.42 -12.76
CA ASP A 346 31.25 -1.80 -13.89
C ASP A 346 32.08 -2.86 -14.61
N ASP A 347 31.81 -3.06 -15.90
CA ASP A 347 32.61 -3.93 -16.76
C ASP A 347 33.71 -3.06 -17.39
N THR A 348 34.92 -3.13 -16.83
CA THR A 348 36.07 -2.31 -17.25
C THR A 348 36.51 -2.59 -18.68
N ASP A 349 36.28 -3.80 -19.18
CA ASP A 349 36.76 -4.22 -20.50
C ASP A 349 35.88 -3.65 -21.62
N LEU A 350 34.59 -3.49 -21.35
CA LEU A 350 33.60 -2.98 -22.29
C LEU A 350 33.18 -1.53 -22.01
N GLY A 351 33.59 -0.97 -20.88
CA GLY A 351 33.23 0.39 -20.47
C GLY A 351 31.73 0.57 -20.22
N VAL A 352 31.02 -0.50 -19.87
CA VAL A 352 29.57 -0.52 -19.66
C VAL A 352 29.22 -0.93 -18.24
N LYS A 353 28.04 -0.52 -17.77
CA LYS A 353 27.52 -0.96 -16.47
C LYS A 353 26.56 -2.11 -16.66
N ARG A 354 26.79 -3.21 -15.95
CA ARG A 354 25.95 -4.41 -15.99
C ARG A 354 25.28 -4.65 -14.66
N SER A 355 24.10 -5.24 -14.69
CA SER A 355 23.43 -5.70 -13.47
C SER A 355 23.34 -7.22 -13.48
N ASN A 356 23.57 -7.82 -12.31
CA ASN A 356 23.25 -9.23 -12.10
C ASN A 356 21.76 -9.43 -11.76
N GLY A 357 20.91 -8.40 -11.93
CA GLY A 357 19.47 -8.43 -11.70
C GLY A 357 19.03 -8.55 -10.24
N SER A 358 19.97 -8.58 -9.28
CA SER A 358 19.65 -8.65 -7.86
C SER A 358 19.63 -7.26 -7.22
N GLY A 359 18.78 -7.07 -6.20
CA GLY A 359 18.66 -5.81 -5.50
C GLY A 359 17.97 -5.94 -4.14
N LYS A 360 17.83 -4.81 -3.47
CA LYS A 360 17.08 -4.65 -2.22
C LYS A 360 16.00 -3.60 -2.38
N GLY A 361 14.82 -3.87 -1.84
CA GLY A 361 13.72 -2.90 -1.77
C GLY A 361 13.12 -2.82 -0.37
N HIS A 362 12.54 -1.67 -0.07
CA HIS A 362 11.86 -1.42 1.19
C HIS A 362 10.35 -1.52 1.02
N VAL A 363 9.72 -2.24 1.95
CA VAL A 363 8.27 -2.44 1.97
C VAL A 363 7.61 -1.32 2.77
N ILE A 364 6.61 -0.69 2.17
CA ILE A 364 5.75 0.30 2.82
C ILE A 364 4.32 -0.23 2.84
N SER A 365 3.77 -0.37 4.03
CA SER A 365 2.42 -0.90 4.28
C SER A 365 1.70 -0.16 5.40
N THR A 366 1.89 1.16 5.47
CA THR A 366 1.43 2.00 6.58
C THR A 366 -0.08 1.93 6.85
N PHE A 367 -0.86 1.51 5.85
CA PHE A 367 -2.30 1.39 5.98
C PHE A 367 -2.79 0.04 6.49
N THR A 368 -2.16 -1.06 6.08
CA THR A 368 -2.73 -2.41 6.29
C THR A 368 -2.71 -2.86 7.77
N MET A 369 -2.05 -2.09 8.66
CA MET A 369 -1.79 -2.43 10.08
C MET A 369 -1.10 -3.80 10.28
N LEU A 370 -0.73 -4.47 9.18
CA LEU A 370 -0.01 -5.72 9.22
C LEU A 370 1.45 -5.43 9.53
N ARG A 371 1.95 -6.12 10.54
CA ARG A 371 3.39 -6.13 10.83
C ARG A 371 4.18 -6.67 9.63
N ASN A 372 3.59 -7.60 8.86
CA ASN A 372 4.24 -8.25 7.74
C ASN A 372 3.24 -8.58 6.61
N PRO A 373 2.95 -7.62 5.73
CA PRO A 373 1.92 -7.75 4.70
C PRO A 373 2.24 -8.81 3.65
N ILE A 374 3.52 -9.14 3.49
CA ILE A 374 4.02 -10.09 2.49
C ILE A 374 4.80 -11.20 3.22
N ALA A 375 4.14 -11.80 4.22
CA ALA A 375 4.54 -12.98 5.01
C ALA A 375 6.03 -13.36 4.93
N ALA A 376 6.92 -12.81 5.76
CA ALA A 376 8.38 -13.00 5.58
C ALA A 376 8.89 -14.44 5.62
N ARG A 377 8.11 -15.41 6.12
CA ARG A 377 8.53 -16.81 6.12
C ARG A 377 8.50 -17.36 4.69
N ARG A 378 9.61 -17.93 4.24
CA ARG A 378 9.70 -18.65 2.97
C ARG A 378 8.78 -19.87 3.05
N ASN A 379 7.78 -19.92 2.17
CA ASN A 379 6.91 -21.07 1.97
C ASN A 379 7.15 -21.57 0.56
N THR A 380 7.52 -22.84 0.39
CA THR A 380 7.83 -23.43 -0.92
C THR A 380 6.61 -23.47 -1.84
N LEU A 381 5.40 -23.37 -1.29
CA LEU A 381 4.16 -23.30 -2.05
C LEU A 381 3.74 -21.85 -2.39
N GLN A 382 4.50 -20.84 -1.99
CA GLN A 382 4.16 -19.44 -2.27
C GLN A 382 5.30 -18.75 -3.01
N ASN A 383 4.99 -18.26 -4.20
CA ASN A 383 5.86 -17.36 -4.94
C ASN A 383 5.39 -15.92 -4.72
N LYS A 384 6.33 -15.00 -4.70
CA LYS A 384 6.06 -13.58 -4.47
C LYS A 384 6.66 -12.80 -5.61
N TYR A 385 5.85 -11.96 -6.22
CA TYR A 385 6.24 -11.17 -7.37
C TYR A 385 6.04 -9.69 -7.07
N GLY A 386 6.89 -8.86 -7.67
CA GLY A 386 6.78 -7.41 -7.70
C GLY A 386 6.60 -6.96 -9.13
N LEU A 387 5.46 -6.38 -9.46
CA LEU A 387 5.21 -5.80 -10.79
C LEU A 387 5.54 -4.31 -10.74
N LEU A 388 6.33 -3.83 -11.69
CA LEU A 388 6.67 -2.42 -11.77
C LEU A 388 5.42 -1.57 -12.00
N VAL A 389 5.19 -0.62 -11.10
CA VAL A 389 4.11 0.34 -11.20
C VAL A 389 4.52 1.45 -12.14
N ARG A 390 3.85 1.54 -13.28
CA ARG A 390 4.00 2.63 -14.25
C ARG A 390 2.76 3.50 -14.21
N PRO A 391 2.87 4.73 -13.70
CA PRO A 391 1.71 5.60 -13.68
C PRO A 391 1.60 6.30 -15.04
N VAL A 392 0.43 6.17 -15.66
CA VAL A 392 0.17 6.62 -17.04
C VAL A 392 -0.54 7.97 -17.05
N ARG A 393 -1.27 8.29 -15.98
CA ARG A 393 -1.99 9.56 -15.81
C ARG A 393 -1.16 10.54 -15.00
N GLU A 394 -1.48 11.82 -15.06
CA GLU A 394 -0.79 12.86 -14.25
C GLU A 394 -1.24 12.87 -12.78
N SER A 395 -2.41 12.30 -12.48
CA SER A 395 -3.00 12.32 -11.15
C SER A 395 -3.88 11.09 -10.87
N SER A 396 -4.16 10.87 -9.59
CA SER A 396 -5.14 9.91 -9.08
C SER A 396 -6.17 10.63 -8.22
N LEU A 397 -7.45 10.27 -8.36
CA LEU A 397 -8.51 10.75 -7.49
C LEU A 397 -8.61 9.86 -6.25
N LEU A 398 -8.31 10.40 -5.07
CA LEU A 398 -8.51 9.71 -3.79
C LEU A 398 -9.92 10.00 -3.29
N LYS A 399 -10.77 8.96 -3.21
CA LYS A 399 -12.14 9.04 -2.71
C LYS A 399 -12.24 8.41 -1.32
N ILE A 400 -12.77 9.17 -0.37
CA ILE A 400 -12.88 8.79 1.04
C ILE A 400 -14.35 8.67 1.41
N GLU A 401 -14.72 7.48 1.88
CA GLU A 401 -16.06 7.13 2.32
C GLU A 401 -16.05 6.65 3.76
N ALA A 402 -17.20 6.66 4.42
CA ALA A 402 -17.35 6.18 5.77
C ALA A 402 -17.50 4.65 5.81
N ASN A 403 -16.98 4.03 6.88
CA ASN A 403 -17.07 2.60 7.13
C ASN A 403 -18.45 2.16 7.61
N ASP A 404 -19.12 3.03 8.36
CA ASP A 404 -20.39 2.81 9.06
C ASP A 404 -21.60 2.97 8.14
N ARG A 405 -21.50 3.79 7.09
CA ARG A 405 -22.59 4.09 6.17
C ARG A 405 -22.17 3.90 4.73
N GLU A 406 -22.97 3.13 3.98
CA GLU A 406 -22.74 2.95 2.57
C GLU A 406 -22.95 4.26 1.80
N ASN A 407 -22.04 4.55 0.87
CA ASN A 407 -22.06 5.76 0.03
C ASN A 407 -22.00 7.10 0.80
N TYR A 408 -21.66 7.09 2.10
CA TYR A 408 -21.46 8.32 2.85
C TYR A 408 -20.04 8.85 2.61
N THR A 409 -19.93 10.02 1.98
CA THR A 409 -18.65 10.63 1.62
C THR A 409 -18.13 11.54 2.71
N LEU A 410 -16.84 11.42 3.04
CA LEU A 410 -16.22 12.21 4.11
C LEU A 410 -15.68 13.55 3.54
N GLN A 411 -16.49 14.60 3.66
CA GLN A 411 -16.18 15.96 3.18
C GLN A 411 -15.38 16.79 4.19
N GLY A 412 -14.46 17.64 3.72
CA GLY A 412 -13.72 18.60 4.56
C GLY A 412 -12.52 18.02 5.31
N TYR A 413 -12.11 16.80 4.98
CA TYR A 413 -10.99 16.11 5.64
C TYR A 413 -9.68 16.67 5.08
N ASN A 414 -8.76 17.06 5.96
CA ASN A 414 -7.46 17.59 5.56
C ASN A 414 -6.54 16.46 5.08
N VAL A 415 -6.00 16.61 3.88
CA VAL A 415 -5.16 15.60 3.24
C VAL A 415 -3.75 16.16 3.06
N TYR A 416 -2.79 15.49 3.67
CA TYR A 416 -1.38 15.82 3.59
C TYR A 416 -0.64 14.71 2.85
N ALA A 417 0.51 15.03 2.26
CA ALA A 417 1.38 14.08 1.61
C ALA A 417 2.80 14.16 2.14
N LYS A 418 3.48 13.01 2.14
CA LYS A 418 4.90 12.89 2.46
C LYS A 418 5.52 11.87 1.51
N SER A 419 6.67 12.20 0.91
CA SER A 419 7.46 11.22 0.16
C SER A 419 8.20 10.30 1.13
N PRO A 420 8.23 8.97 0.93
CA PRO A 420 9.05 8.10 1.75
C PRO A 420 10.53 8.30 1.43
N LYS A 421 11.38 8.16 2.46
CA LYS A 421 12.83 8.21 2.28
C LYS A 421 13.31 7.03 1.46
N VAL A 422 13.96 7.31 0.32
CA VAL A 422 14.55 6.27 -0.53
C VAL A 422 15.85 5.74 0.07
N ASP A 423 16.67 6.62 0.64
CA ASP A 423 17.86 6.23 1.40
C ASP A 423 17.57 6.33 2.90
N PRO A 424 17.62 5.21 3.65
CA PRO A 424 17.37 5.23 5.09
C PRO A 424 18.42 6.05 5.84
N ASP A 425 19.63 6.17 5.29
CA ASP A 425 20.77 6.86 5.89
C ASP A 425 20.85 8.35 5.52
N ALA A 426 19.95 8.85 4.67
CA ALA A 426 19.91 10.27 4.29
C ALA A 426 19.40 11.15 5.45
N GLU A 427 20.21 12.17 5.79
CA GLU A 427 19.95 13.12 6.86
C GLU A 427 18.83 14.12 6.45
N GLY A 428 17.87 14.37 7.36
CA GLY A 428 16.70 15.24 7.11
C GLY A 428 15.42 14.47 6.77
N ASP A 429 14.30 14.84 7.39
CA ASP A 429 12.97 14.24 7.12
C ASP A 429 12.27 15.03 6.01
N THR A 430 11.65 14.34 5.04
CA THR A 430 10.92 15.01 3.95
C THR A 430 9.75 15.79 4.54
N PRO A 431 9.54 17.07 4.16
CA PRO A 431 8.48 17.88 4.71
C PRO A 431 7.11 17.27 4.38
N THR A 432 6.19 17.37 5.34
CA THR A 432 4.79 17.01 5.11
C THR A 432 4.09 18.19 4.45
N VAL A 433 3.56 18.00 3.26
CA VAL A 433 2.90 19.04 2.45
C VAL A 433 1.39 18.90 2.56
N LEU A 434 0.66 19.98 2.84
CA LEU A 434 -0.81 19.98 2.75
C LEU A 434 -1.21 20.00 1.28
N ILE A 435 -1.95 18.99 0.83
CA ILE A 435 -2.52 18.96 -0.52
C ILE A 435 -3.79 19.81 -0.56
N GLY A 436 -4.65 19.65 0.44
CA GLY A 436 -5.92 20.36 0.53
C GLY A 436 -6.94 19.63 1.39
N GLN A 437 -8.22 19.90 1.12
CA GLN A 437 -9.36 19.26 1.78
C GLN A 437 -10.19 18.45 0.78
N THR A 438 -10.87 17.40 1.26
CA THR A 438 -11.82 16.67 0.43
C THR A 438 -13.02 17.55 0.06
N ASP A 439 -13.44 17.44 -1.20
CA ASP A 439 -14.62 18.13 -1.72
C ASP A 439 -15.93 17.51 -1.19
N TRP A 440 -17.07 18.02 -1.66
CA TRP A 440 -18.41 17.51 -1.33
C TRP A 440 -18.65 16.04 -1.73
N ARG A 441 -17.81 15.48 -2.59
CA ARG A 441 -17.84 14.05 -2.99
C ARG A 441 -16.93 13.20 -2.11
N GLY A 442 -16.30 13.78 -1.09
CA GLY A 442 -15.25 13.13 -0.30
C GLY A 442 -14.00 12.83 -1.12
N ALA A 443 -13.76 13.56 -2.21
CA ALA A 443 -12.68 13.29 -3.15
C ALA A 443 -11.61 14.39 -3.13
N ILE A 444 -10.37 14.01 -3.42
CA ILE A 444 -9.26 14.94 -3.64
C ILE A 444 -8.34 14.42 -4.74
N GLU A 445 -7.86 15.32 -5.59
CA GLU A 445 -6.89 14.98 -6.61
C GLU A 445 -5.47 14.95 -6.03
N VAL A 446 -4.76 13.84 -6.26
CA VAL A 446 -3.36 13.67 -5.88
C VAL A 446 -2.53 13.65 -7.16
N ARG A 447 -1.73 14.69 -7.38
CA ARG A 447 -0.91 14.85 -8.59
C ARG A 447 0.47 14.20 -8.42
N GLN A 448 1.07 13.79 -9.53
CA GLN A 448 2.43 13.25 -9.54
C GLN A 448 3.53 14.27 -9.26
N ASP A 449 3.29 15.52 -9.64
CA ASP A 449 4.27 16.60 -9.56
C ASP A 449 4.54 17.11 -8.13
N LEU A 450 3.70 16.70 -7.16
CA LEU A 450 3.77 17.10 -5.74
C LEU A 450 5.18 17.03 -5.14
N PHE A 451 5.99 16.03 -5.53
CA PHE A 451 7.36 15.83 -5.02
C PHE A 451 8.41 15.73 -6.13
N SER A 452 8.11 16.22 -7.34
CA SER A 452 9.03 16.22 -8.48
C SER A 452 10.40 16.83 -8.16
N ASN A 453 10.45 17.77 -7.21
CA ASN A 453 11.66 18.48 -6.80
C ASN A 453 12.32 17.91 -5.52
N GLN A 454 11.74 16.90 -4.86
CA GLN A 454 12.11 16.49 -3.49
C GLN A 454 12.44 15.01 -3.29
N GLY A 455 12.14 14.13 -4.25
CA GLY A 455 12.35 12.70 -4.05
C GLY A 455 12.58 11.93 -5.34
N SER A 456 13.45 10.92 -5.26
CA SER A 456 13.75 9.98 -6.34
C SER A 456 12.67 8.89 -6.53
N THR A 457 11.61 8.88 -5.73
CA THR A 457 10.54 7.86 -5.79
C THR A 457 9.18 8.44 -6.21
N LYS A 458 8.43 7.62 -6.96
CA LYS A 458 7.06 7.91 -7.41
C LYS A 458 5.99 7.61 -6.35
N LEU A 459 6.38 7.02 -5.21
CA LEU A 459 5.47 6.67 -4.13
C LEU A 459 5.24 7.86 -3.19
N VAL A 460 4.01 8.06 -2.76
CA VAL A 460 3.61 9.10 -1.81
C VAL A 460 2.82 8.47 -0.67
N VAL A 461 3.09 8.86 0.57
CA VAL A 461 2.29 8.48 1.73
C VAL A 461 1.35 9.63 2.07
N ILE A 462 0.05 9.38 1.90
CA ILE A 462 -1.03 10.30 2.18
C ILE A 462 -1.48 10.17 3.64
N TYR A 463 -1.54 11.28 4.35
CA TYR A 463 -2.07 11.38 5.70
C TYR A 463 -3.42 12.07 5.66
N ILE A 464 -4.46 11.34 6.05
CA ILE A 464 -5.82 11.87 6.15
C ILE A 464 -6.04 12.28 7.60
N ARG A 465 -6.41 13.55 7.81
CA ARG A 465 -6.66 14.13 9.13
C ARG A 465 -8.05 14.74 9.21
N ASN A 466 -8.65 14.62 10.38
CA ASN A 466 -9.81 15.41 10.76
C ASN A 466 -9.51 16.13 12.08
N GLY A 467 -9.53 17.46 12.09
CA GLY A 467 -8.96 18.25 13.18
C GLY A 467 -7.50 17.89 13.48
N GLN A 468 -7.21 17.49 14.72
CA GLN A 468 -5.86 17.09 15.17
C GLN A 468 -5.55 15.59 14.99
N GLU A 469 -6.55 14.75 14.69
CA GLU A 469 -6.39 13.29 14.65
C GLU A 469 -6.00 12.82 13.23
N VAL A 470 -5.01 11.93 13.14
CA VAL A 470 -4.65 11.24 11.89
C VAL A 470 -5.47 9.96 11.79
N LEU A 471 -6.37 9.90 10.82
CA LEU A 471 -7.27 8.77 10.64
C LEU A 471 -6.65 7.65 9.80
N ALA A 472 -5.83 8.00 8.81
CA ALA A 472 -5.19 7.03 7.93
C ALA A 472 -3.87 7.50 7.34
N ARG A 473 -3.02 6.53 6.97
CA ARG A 473 -1.72 6.70 6.30
C ARG A 473 -1.64 5.79 5.08
N LEU A 474 -1.90 6.32 3.89
CA LEU A 474 -2.10 5.56 2.66
C LEU A 474 -0.92 5.70 1.73
N PRO A 475 -0.21 4.62 1.38
CA PRO A 475 0.74 4.67 0.28
C PRO A 475 -0.02 4.66 -1.05
N ILE A 476 0.25 5.63 -1.92
CA ILE A 476 -0.35 5.79 -3.24
C ILE A 476 0.75 6.12 -4.25
N VAL A 477 0.65 5.57 -5.45
CA VAL A 477 1.43 6.01 -6.61
C VAL A 477 0.51 6.86 -7.49
N PRO A 478 0.62 8.20 -7.45
CA PRO A 478 -0.27 9.07 -8.20
C PRO A 478 -0.21 8.76 -9.70
N GLY A 479 -1.37 8.74 -10.37
CA GLY A 479 -1.48 8.44 -11.79
C GLY A 479 -1.44 6.96 -12.17
N TYR A 480 -1.23 6.06 -11.21
CA TYR A 480 -1.35 4.62 -11.46
C TYR A 480 -2.81 4.22 -11.63
N ARG A 481 -3.64 4.37 -10.60
CA ARG A 481 -5.09 4.13 -10.69
C ARG A 481 -5.83 5.46 -10.90
N ALA A 482 -6.94 5.42 -11.65
CA ALA A 482 -7.78 6.60 -11.85
C ALA A 482 -8.37 7.08 -10.52
N ILE A 483 -8.92 6.11 -9.78
CA ILE A 483 -9.66 6.32 -8.55
C ILE A 483 -9.09 5.33 -7.54
N GLU A 484 -8.65 5.85 -6.40
CA GLU A 484 -8.31 5.07 -5.22
C GLU A 484 -9.40 5.34 -4.18
N GLN A 485 -10.18 4.30 -3.85
CA GLN A 485 -11.29 4.42 -2.91
C GLN A 485 -10.91 3.79 -1.58
N ILE A 486 -11.18 4.51 -0.49
CA ILE A 486 -10.95 4.05 0.86
C ILE A 486 -12.18 4.29 1.73
N LYS A 487 -12.45 3.33 2.62
CA LYS A 487 -13.41 3.47 3.69
C LYS A 487 -12.71 3.74 5.02
N LEU A 488 -13.09 4.83 5.69
CA LEU A 488 -12.53 5.29 6.96
C LEU A 488 -13.61 5.41 8.02
N ARG A 489 -13.20 5.45 9.29
CA ARG A 489 -14.13 5.76 10.37
C ARG A 489 -14.61 7.20 10.24
N ASN A 490 -15.92 7.42 10.36
CA ASN A 490 -16.48 8.75 10.46
C ASN A 490 -16.06 9.40 11.79
N ASP A 491 -15.39 10.54 11.71
CA ASP A 491 -14.83 11.27 12.85
C ASP A 491 -15.53 12.61 13.10
N ASP A 492 -16.60 12.89 12.36
CA ASP A 492 -17.32 14.17 12.40
C ASP A 492 -17.98 14.40 13.76
N TYR A 493 -18.53 13.34 14.35
CA TYR A 493 -19.11 13.39 15.69
C TYR A 493 -18.07 13.82 16.73
N ARG A 494 -16.87 13.24 16.70
CA ARG A 494 -15.80 13.62 17.63
C ARG A 494 -15.49 15.11 17.50
N LEU A 495 -15.34 15.59 16.26
CA LEU A 495 -15.01 16.99 16.00
C LEU A 495 -16.11 17.94 16.48
N GLN A 496 -17.39 17.60 16.28
CA GLN A 496 -18.52 18.37 16.78
C GLN A 496 -18.50 18.48 18.32
N TYR A 497 -18.26 17.37 19.02
CA TYR A 497 -18.16 17.37 20.47
C TYR A 497 -16.92 18.12 20.98
N GLU A 498 -15.77 17.99 20.31
CA GLU A 498 -14.58 18.76 20.65
C GLU A 498 -14.81 20.27 20.49
N ALA A 499 -15.45 20.69 19.39
CA ALA A 499 -15.82 22.09 19.20
C ALA A 499 -16.78 22.59 20.30
N PHE A 500 -17.75 21.76 20.69
CA PHE A 500 -18.64 22.05 21.81
C PHE A 500 -17.86 22.20 23.11
N PHE A 501 -16.96 21.28 23.46
CA PHE A 501 -16.18 21.36 24.70
C PHE A 501 -15.26 22.57 24.73
N VAL A 502 -14.57 22.88 23.64
CA VAL A 502 -13.71 24.08 23.58
C VAL A 502 -14.53 25.35 23.78
N GLY A 503 -15.68 25.46 23.11
CA GLY A 503 -16.60 26.58 23.31
C GLY A 503 -17.12 26.67 24.74
N PHE A 504 -17.50 25.53 25.32
CA PHE A 504 -18.07 25.45 26.66
C PHE A 504 -17.04 25.74 27.76
N GLN A 505 -15.80 25.27 27.61
CA GLN A 505 -14.69 25.56 28.52
C GLN A 505 -14.34 27.05 28.53
N ASN A 506 -14.34 27.69 27.37
CA ASN A 506 -14.18 29.16 27.29
C ASN A 506 -15.31 29.88 28.02
N SER A 507 -16.56 29.43 27.86
CA SER A 507 -17.69 30.01 28.61
C SER A 507 -17.56 29.83 30.12
N ILE A 508 -17.08 28.67 30.61
CA ILE A 508 -16.81 28.45 32.04
C ILE A 508 -15.80 29.49 32.55
N LEU A 509 -14.69 29.67 31.84
CA LEU A 509 -13.68 30.67 32.20
C LEU A 509 -14.29 32.08 32.25
N ASP A 510 -15.06 32.47 31.24
CA ASP A 510 -15.71 33.78 31.21
C ASP A 510 -16.68 33.98 32.39
N TYR A 511 -17.49 32.97 32.72
CA TYR A 511 -18.40 33.05 33.87
C TYR A 511 -17.66 33.13 35.20
N THR A 512 -16.53 32.43 35.34
CA THR A 512 -15.73 32.51 36.58
C THR A 512 -15.12 33.88 36.77
N VAL A 513 -14.65 34.51 35.69
CA VAL A 513 -14.15 35.89 35.70
C VAL A 513 -15.29 36.87 36.03
N GLN A 514 -16.47 36.71 35.41
CA GLN A 514 -17.63 37.54 35.73
C GLN A 514 -18.02 37.44 37.21
N GLN A 515 -18.11 36.22 37.75
CA GLN A 515 -18.40 35.97 39.16
C GLN A 515 -17.37 36.64 40.08
N ALA A 516 -16.07 36.52 39.77
CA ALA A 516 -15.01 37.18 40.54
C ALA A 516 -15.12 38.72 40.49
N VAL A 517 -15.42 39.29 39.33
CA VAL A 517 -15.60 40.75 39.16
C VAL A 517 -16.82 41.23 39.94
N TYR A 518 -17.97 40.55 39.85
CA TYR A 518 -19.16 40.89 40.62
C TYR A 518 -18.91 40.80 42.11
N LYS A 519 -18.23 39.75 42.58
CA LYS A 519 -17.83 39.61 43.99
C LYS A 519 -17.08 40.84 44.47
N ILE A 520 -16.01 41.24 43.77
CA ILE A 520 -15.18 42.39 44.15
C ILE A 520 -16.01 43.69 44.15
N ARG A 521 -16.89 43.88 43.16
CA ARG A 521 -17.74 45.08 43.07
C ARG A 521 -18.79 45.12 44.19
N ILE A 522 -19.44 44.00 44.48
CA ILE A 522 -20.42 43.90 45.57
C ILE A 522 -19.72 44.16 46.91
N GLU A 523 -18.60 43.50 47.20
CA GLU A 523 -17.82 43.76 48.43
C GLU A 523 -17.38 45.22 48.54
N HIS A 524 -17.01 45.86 47.43
CA HIS A 524 -16.66 47.28 47.40
C HIS A 524 -17.83 48.19 47.77
N HIS A 525 -19.03 47.97 47.21
CA HIS A 525 -20.22 48.77 47.51
C HIS A 525 -20.78 48.47 48.91
N ILE A 526 -20.69 47.21 49.37
CA ILE A 526 -20.93 46.84 50.76
C ILE A 526 -20.03 47.67 51.66
N ASN A 527 -18.72 47.73 51.42
CA ASN A 527 -17.77 48.48 52.26
C ASN A 527 -17.99 50.00 52.25
N LYS A 528 -18.63 50.55 51.22
CA LYS A 528 -18.99 51.97 51.08
C LYS A 528 -20.39 52.34 51.57
N ASP A 529 -21.14 51.38 52.11
CA ASP A 529 -22.53 51.55 52.56
C ASP A 529 -23.49 51.96 51.43
N GLU A 530 -23.20 51.59 50.17
CA GLU A 530 -24.04 51.87 49.01
C GLU A 530 -25.01 50.70 48.74
N GLU A 531 -26.13 50.65 49.47
CA GLU A 531 -27.10 49.54 49.44
C GLU A 531 -27.71 49.31 48.04
N GLU A 532 -28.25 50.37 47.41
CA GLU A 532 -29.02 50.26 46.17
C GLU A 532 -28.20 49.64 45.03
N LYS A 533 -26.94 50.08 44.88
CA LYS A 533 -26.02 49.53 43.88
C LYS A 533 -25.58 48.11 44.21
N SER A 534 -25.40 47.79 45.51
CA SER A 534 -25.05 46.45 45.95
C SER A 534 -26.17 45.45 45.60
N ARG A 535 -27.44 45.83 45.79
CA ARG A 535 -28.60 44.99 45.43
C ARG A 535 -28.78 44.86 43.92
N GLN A 536 -28.57 45.94 43.15
CA GLN A 536 -28.60 45.88 41.67
C GLN A 536 -27.56 44.90 41.10
N LEU A 537 -26.31 44.98 41.55
CA LEU A 537 -25.25 44.07 41.14
C LEU A 537 -25.52 42.61 41.54
N LEU A 538 -26.30 42.40 42.61
CA LEU A 538 -26.69 41.06 43.05
C LEU A 538 -27.74 40.45 42.10
N GLU A 539 -28.71 41.23 41.62
CA GLU A 539 -29.63 40.78 40.58
C GLU A 539 -28.92 40.50 39.26
N GLU A 540 -27.92 41.32 38.89
CA GLU A 540 -27.08 41.03 37.72
C GLU A 540 -26.30 39.72 37.90
N LEU A 541 -25.75 39.45 39.09
CA LEU A 541 -25.05 38.19 39.39
C LEU A 541 -25.97 36.96 39.27
N ARG A 542 -27.28 37.08 39.54
CA ARG A 542 -28.24 35.98 39.34
C ARG A 542 -28.42 35.57 37.89
N THR A 543 -28.17 36.49 36.95
CA THR A 543 -28.26 36.18 35.52
C THR A 543 -27.07 35.36 35.01
N VAL A 544 -25.94 35.37 35.74
CA VAL A 544 -24.76 34.59 35.39
C VAL A 544 -25.04 33.10 35.65
N PRO A 545 -24.84 32.21 34.64
CA PRO A 545 -25.10 30.79 34.80
C PRO A 545 -24.37 30.16 35.99
N SER A 546 -25.12 29.41 36.80
CA SER A 546 -24.56 28.68 37.93
C SER A 546 -23.94 27.34 37.49
N ALA A 547 -23.14 26.74 38.38
CA ALA A 547 -22.59 25.41 38.14
C ALA A 547 -23.68 24.34 37.92
N VAL A 548 -24.87 24.50 38.51
CA VAL A 548 -26.02 23.60 38.29
C VAL A 548 -26.54 23.74 36.86
N ALA A 549 -26.80 24.98 36.43
CA ALA A 549 -27.29 25.26 35.08
C ALA A 549 -26.32 24.75 33.99
N LEU A 550 -25.01 24.89 34.20
CA LEU A 550 -23.99 24.36 33.28
C LEU A 550 -23.95 22.82 33.26
N ASN A 551 -24.12 22.18 34.43
CA ASN A 551 -24.23 20.72 34.49
C ASN A 551 -25.49 20.18 33.80
N ASP A 552 -26.61 20.91 33.87
CA ASP A 552 -27.84 20.55 33.16
C ASP A 552 -27.64 20.59 31.64
N ILE A 553 -26.94 21.61 31.13
CA ILE A 553 -26.58 21.71 29.69
C ILE A 553 -25.69 20.53 29.28
N LEU A 554 -24.67 20.19 30.08
CA LEU A 554 -23.81 19.04 29.79
C LEU A 554 -24.59 17.73 29.80
N THR A 555 -25.51 17.55 30.75
CA THR A 555 -26.32 16.34 30.87
C THR A 555 -27.27 16.20 29.68
N SER A 556 -27.88 17.30 29.23
CA SER A 556 -28.69 17.33 28.01
C SER A 556 -27.88 16.92 26.78
N LYS A 557 -26.63 17.42 26.64
CA LYS A 557 -25.73 17.06 25.53
C LYS A 557 -25.15 15.65 25.62
N GLU A 558 -25.01 15.10 26.82
CA GLU A 558 -24.59 13.71 27.02
C GLU A 558 -25.72 12.74 26.66
N ALA A 559 -26.98 13.09 26.93
CA ALA A 559 -28.13 12.29 26.51
C ALA A 559 -28.15 12.11 24.98
N THR A 560 -27.87 13.16 24.20
CA THR A 560 -27.81 13.04 22.73
C THR A 560 -26.68 12.13 22.25
N LEU A 561 -25.61 11.95 23.03
CA LEU A 561 -24.53 11.00 22.71
C LEU A 561 -24.98 9.55 22.93
N GLN A 562 -25.78 9.31 23.96
CA GLN A 562 -26.25 7.97 24.31
C GLN A 562 -27.26 7.45 23.28
N ASP A 563 -28.07 8.33 22.72
CA ASP A 563 -29.14 8.01 21.78
C ASP A 563 -28.65 7.76 20.34
N ASP A 564 -27.42 8.14 19.99
CA ASP A 564 -26.92 8.11 18.61
C ASP A 564 -26.23 6.76 18.27
N PRO A 565 -26.86 5.86 17.49
CA PRO A 565 -26.34 4.51 17.25
C PRO A 565 -25.15 4.47 16.28
N ASN A 566 -24.84 5.60 15.63
CA ASN A 566 -23.82 5.68 14.58
C ASN A 566 -22.40 5.96 15.12
N ILE A 567 -22.24 6.14 16.43
CA ILE A 567 -20.97 6.51 17.04
C ILE A 567 -20.21 5.24 17.44
N ASP A 568 -18.99 5.09 16.91
CA ASP A 568 -18.08 4.01 17.29
C ASP A 568 -17.80 4.00 18.81
N LEU A 569 -17.74 2.82 19.42
CA LEU A 569 -17.50 2.62 20.86
C LEU A 569 -16.25 3.36 21.35
N LYS A 570 -15.16 3.33 20.56
CA LYS A 570 -13.92 4.03 20.92
C LYS A 570 -14.08 5.55 20.92
N THR A 571 -14.83 6.08 19.95
CA THR A 571 -15.12 7.51 19.85
C THR A 571 -16.02 7.94 21.00
N LYS A 572 -17.05 7.15 21.32
CA LYS A 572 -17.95 7.37 22.46
C LYS A 572 -17.18 7.44 23.78
N SER A 573 -16.30 6.49 24.08
CA SER A 573 -15.48 6.51 25.30
C SER A 573 -14.48 7.68 25.36
N LYS A 574 -14.08 8.27 24.22
CA LYS A 574 -13.26 9.49 24.19
C LYS A 574 -14.11 10.70 24.57
N ILE A 575 -15.30 10.84 23.97
CA ILE A 575 -16.24 11.93 24.25
C ILE A 575 -16.70 11.90 25.72
N GLU A 576 -17.02 10.72 26.28
CA GLU A 576 -17.38 10.55 27.69
C GLU A 576 -16.27 11.04 28.66
N ARG A 577 -14.99 10.79 28.30
CA ARG A 577 -13.87 11.32 29.08
C ARG A 577 -13.80 12.84 29.05
N ASP A 578 -14.14 13.46 27.93
CA ASP A 578 -14.11 14.92 27.81
C ASP A 578 -15.31 15.58 28.51
N PHE A 579 -16.46 14.91 28.58
CA PHE A 579 -17.55 15.29 29.49
C PHE A 579 -17.10 15.28 30.96
N LYS A 580 -16.44 14.21 31.39
CA LYS A 580 -15.93 14.10 32.77
C LYS A 580 -14.95 15.23 33.09
N LYS A 581 -13.95 15.47 32.24
CA LYS A 581 -12.99 16.58 32.42
C LYS A 581 -13.69 17.94 32.51
N THR A 582 -14.71 18.16 31.69
CA THR A 582 -15.43 19.44 31.69
C THR A 582 -16.26 19.63 32.97
N ARG A 583 -16.84 18.55 33.53
CA ARG A 583 -17.48 18.58 34.85
C ARG A 583 -16.46 18.86 35.97
N ASP A 584 -15.29 18.25 35.89
CA ASP A 584 -14.21 18.51 36.85
C ASP A 584 -13.81 19.99 36.83
N LEU A 585 -13.73 20.62 35.65
CA LEU A 585 -13.48 22.06 35.50
C LEU A 585 -14.62 22.93 36.08
N ILE A 586 -15.88 22.57 35.87
CA ILE A 586 -17.01 23.29 36.50
C ILE A 586 -16.85 23.24 38.02
N ASN A 587 -16.55 22.07 38.57
CA ASN A 587 -16.45 21.88 40.01
C ASN A 587 -15.24 22.64 40.59
N GLU A 588 -14.11 22.61 39.89
CA GLU A 588 -12.88 23.31 40.27
C GLU A 588 -13.08 24.84 40.27
N TYR A 589 -13.61 25.40 39.18
CA TYR A 589 -13.64 26.85 38.99
C TYR A 589 -14.92 27.53 39.51
N LEU A 590 -16.07 26.86 39.47
CA LEU A 590 -17.36 27.45 39.86
C LEU A 590 -17.92 26.91 41.18
N GLN A 591 -17.55 25.68 41.60
CA GLN A 591 -18.11 25.09 42.83
C GLN A 591 -17.19 25.16 44.05
N GLY A 592 -15.94 25.64 43.92
CA GLY A 592 -15.03 25.93 45.04
C GLY A 592 -15.35 25.16 46.33
N ASN A 593 -15.28 23.82 46.29
CA ASN A 593 -15.52 22.87 47.37
C ASN A 593 -16.55 23.28 48.45
N GLY A 594 -17.85 23.09 48.18
CA GLY A 594 -18.89 22.92 49.21
C GLY A 594 -20.18 23.70 48.95
N VAL A 595 -21.30 23.24 49.53
CA VAL A 595 -22.64 23.88 49.44
C VAL A 595 -22.66 25.29 50.05
N GLU A 596 -21.72 25.60 50.94
CA GLU A 596 -21.43 26.97 51.40
C GLU A 596 -20.77 27.84 50.31
N GLY A 597 -20.36 27.27 49.18
CA GLY A 597 -19.54 27.85 48.10
C GLY A 597 -20.29 28.49 46.93
N ASN A 598 -21.62 28.45 46.90
CA ASN A 598 -22.37 29.18 45.90
C ASN A 598 -22.20 30.69 46.16
N LEU A 599 -21.40 31.35 45.32
CA LEU A 599 -21.03 32.76 45.47
C LEU A 599 -22.27 33.63 45.65
N LEU A 600 -23.37 33.33 44.95
CA LEU A 600 -24.63 34.03 45.08
C LEU A 600 -25.14 34.02 46.52
N VAL A 601 -25.22 32.84 47.14
CA VAL A 601 -25.70 32.67 48.52
C VAL A 601 -24.79 33.39 49.52
N ARG A 602 -23.47 33.35 49.31
CA ARG A 602 -22.51 34.10 50.13
C ARG A 602 -22.70 35.61 50.03
N MET A 603 -22.88 36.12 48.81
CA MET A 603 -23.08 37.55 48.58
C MET A 603 -24.46 38.01 49.08
N GLU A 604 -25.52 37.21 48.92
CA GLU A 604 -26.83 37.47 49.51
C GLU A 604 -26.78 37.54 51.03
N ALA A 605 -26.09 36.59 51.67
CA ALA A 605 -25.88 36.61 53.10
C ALA A 605 -25.07 37.83 53.56
N ALA A 606 -24.02 38.22 52.81
CA ALA A 606 -23.20 39.38 53.13
C ALA A 606 -23.97 40.70 53.00
N VAL A 607 -24.76 40.87 51.93
CA VAL A 607 -25.62 42.05 51.75
C VAL A 607 -26.70 42.10 52.83
N LYS A 608 -27.38 40.97 53.11
CA LYS A 608 -28.41 40.89 54.14
C LYS A 608 -27.87 41.13 55.55
N ALA A 609 -26.66 40.63 55.86
CA ALA A 609 -26.01 40.86 57.14
C ALA A 609 -25.68 42.34 57.39
N LYS A 610 -25.40 43.11 56.32
CA LYS A 610 -25.06 44.53 56.44
C LYS A 610 -26.25 45.47 56.36
N PHE A 611 -27.20 45.22 55.46
CA PHE A 611 -28.29 46.15 55.14
C PHE A 611 -29.69 45.65 55.56
N GLY A 612 -29.82 44.41 56.04
CA GLY A 612 -31.10 43.81 56.41
C GLY A 612 -31.91 43.27 55.21
N ASP A 613 -33.14 42.85 55.48
CA ASP A 613 -34.05 42.35 54.44
C ASP A 613 -34.42 43.45 53.45
N PRO A 614 -34.63 43.12 52.16
CA PRO A 614 -35.03 44.12 51.18
C PRO A 614 -36.33 44.79 51.61
N PRO A 615 -36.49 46.12 51.40
CA PRO A 615 -37.76 46.78 51.63
C PRO A 615 -38.85 46.07 50.80
N ALA A 616 -39.98 45.76 51.44
CA ALA A 616 -41.10 45.13 50.74
C ALA A 616 -41.49 46.00 49.54
N ALA A 617 -41.56 45.38 48.36
CA ALA A 617 -41.92 46.08 47.14
C ALA A 617 -43.31 46.74 47.31
N GLU A 618 -43.36 48.06 47.17
CA GLU A 618 -44.60 48.84 47.05
C GLU A 618 -45.29 48.63 45.70
#